data_AF-A0A7S2C7U1-F1
#
_entry.id   AF-A0A7S2C7U1-F1
#
_cell.length_a   1.000
_cell.length_b   1.000
_cell.length_c   1.000
_cell.angle_alpha   90.00
_cell.angle_beta   90.00
_cell.angle_gamma   90.00
#
_symmetry.space_group_name_H-M   'P 1'
#
loop_
_entity.id
_entity.type
_entity.pdbx_description
1 polymer ?
#
loop_
_entity_poly.entity_id
_entity_poly.type
_entity_poly.pdbx_seq_one_letter_code
_entity_poly.pdbx_strand_id
1 'polypeptide(L)'
;ERQEFTKAEALYVRAKKPELAVKAYKDASRWNDATRIAKEFLPHKVQELMAEHNAFLRGDTAGESQEALMSRGRQLEDGRDFTAAIDAYLQVTTAQAKNHDFLEEVWENAVKLAMNHVPARIQEVVETVSKRLIEINRFAQAAELYEGIDKHREAIAVYMQGGLWDNARELAKQVGPKMEREVTEAHKRSMSETGAADDLVYSGNVVEGIEAYAQKGDWQKCLEVAQQQGPHMLVKYATLHGAALIQQGVFTSA
;
A
#
# COMPACT_ATOMS: atom_id res chain seq x y z
N GLU A 1 -16.78 -25.74 10.92
CA GLU A 1 -16.79 -25.16 9.55
C GLU A 1 -17.39 -26.05 8.47
N ARG A 2 -16.72 -27.07 7.90
CA ARG A 2 -17.26 -27.81 6.72
C ARG A 2 -18.64 -28.46 6.95
N GLN A 3 -18.91 -28.90 8.18
CA GLN A 3 -20.21 -29.44 8.63
C GLN A 3 -21.30 -28.38 8.84
N GLU A 4 -20.94 -27.10 9.03
CA GLU A 4 -21.92 -26.02 9.24
C GLU A 4 -22.43 -25.51 7.90
N PHE A 5 -21.57 -25.43 6.89
CA PHE A 5 -21.95 -25.04 5.53
C PHE A 5 -22.94 -26.03 4.89
N THR A 6 -22.75 -27.34 5.09
CA THR A 6 -23.67 -28.35 4.56
C THR A 6 -25.02 -28.34 5.26
N LYS A 7 -25.07 -28.02 6.57
CA LYS A 7 -26.31 -27.80 7.31
C LYS A 7 -27.03 -26.53 6.83
N ALA A 8 -26.29 -25.44 6.65
CA ALA A 8 -26.83 -24.18 6.14
C ALA A 8 -27.35 -24.32 4.69
N GLU A 9 -26.61 -25.02 3.83
CA GLU A 9 -27.02 -25.38 2.46
C GLU A 9 -28.37 -26.11 2.47
N ALA A 10 -28.51 -27.17 3.27
CA ALA A 10 -29.75 -27.93 3.37
C ALA A 10 -30.94 -27.07 3.82
N LEU A 11 -30.70 -26.12 4.74
CA LEU A 11 -31.72 -25.18 5.21
C LEU A 11 -32.14 -24.18 4.12
N TYR A 12 -31.18 -23.59 3.40
CA TYR A 12 -31.45 -22.62 2.34
C TYR A 12 -32.13 -23.23 1.11
N VAL A 13 -31.72 -24.44 0.72
CA VAL A 13 -32.36 -25.20 -0.37
C VAL A 13 -33.80 -25.57 0.02
N ARG A 14 -34.01 -26.05 1.26
CA ARG A 14 -35.36 -26.36 1.76
C ARG A 14 -36.26 -25.13 1.86
N ALA A 15 -35.68 -23.96 2.12
CA ALA A 15 -36.37 -22.67 2.13
C ALA A 15 -36.57 -22.07 0.72
N LYS A 16 -36.19 -22.78 -0.36
CA LYS A 16 -36.23 -22.32 -1.76
C LYS A 16 -35.45 -21.01 -1.99
N LYS A 17 -34.36 -20.80 -1.26
CA LYS A 17 -33.47 -19.63 -1.40
C LYS A 17 -32.03 -20.08 -1.67
N PRO A 18 -31.76 -20.79 -2.79
CA PRO A 18 -30.42 -21.26 -3.14
C PRO A 18 -29.42 -20.11 -3.33
N GLU A 19 -29.87 -18.88 -3.58
CA GLU A 19 -29.02 -17.69 -3.74
C GLU A 19 -28.25 -17.36 -2.45
N LEU A 20 -28.89 -17.56 -1.29
CA LEU A 20 -28.26 -17.31 0.01
C LEU A 20 -27.20 -18.36 0.33
N ALA A 21 -27.39 -19.61 -0.11
CA ALA A 21 -26.39 -20.66 -0.01
C ALA A 21 -25.17 -20.35 -0.89
N VAL A 22 -25.40 -19.95 -2.15
CA VAL A 22 -24.32 -19.53 -3.07
C VAL A 22 -23.54 -18.36 -2.48
N LYS A 23 -24.22 -17.34 -1.93
CA LYS A 23 -23.57 -16.20 -1.27
C LYS A 23 -22.71 -16.63 -0.08
N ALA A 24 -23.23 -17.47 0.82
CA ALA A 24 -22.47 -17.97 1.96
C ALA A 24 -21.21 -18.76 1.54
N TYR A 25 -21.27 -19.51 0.43
CA TYR A 25 -20.10 -20.20 -0.13
C TYR A 25 -19.11 -19.25 -0.83
N LYS A 26 -19.60 -18.18 -1.49
CA LYS A 26 -18.75 -17.12 -2.06
C LYS A 26 -17.98 -16.38 -0.97
N ASP A 27 -18.67 -15.95 0.09
CA ASP A 27 -18.09 -15.21 1.20
C ASP A 27 -17.01 -16.04 1.93
N ALA A 28 -17.18 -17.36 1.96
CA ALA A 28 -16.18 -18.30 2.47
C ALA A 28 -15.07 -18.68 1.46
N SER A 29 -14.99 -18.02 0.31
CA SER A 29 -14.05 -18.32 -0.80
C SER A 29 -14.13 -19.76 -1.34
N ARG A 30 -15.25 -20.45 -1.13
CA ARG A 30 -15.50 -21.84 -1.57
C ARG A 30 -16.24 -21.88 -2.91
N TRP A 31 -15.59 -21.35 -3.94
CA TRP A 31 -16.15 -21.20 -5.29
C TRP A 31 -16.58 -22.51 -5.96
N ASN A 32 -15.89 -23.61 -5.68
CA ASN A 32 -16.26 -24.94 -6.19
C ASN A 32 -17.63 -25.39 -5.66
N ASP A 33 -17.90 -25.15 -4.37
CA ASP A 33 -19.17 -25.48 -3.73
C ASP A 33 -20.28 -24.52 -4.16
N ALA A 34 -19.98 -23.22 -4.28
CA ALA A 34 -20.91 -22.22 -4.83
C ALA A 34 -21.34 -22.58 -6.26
N THR A 35 -20.39 -22.99 -7.11
CA THR A 35 -20.65 -23.38 -8.51
C THR A 35 -21.48 -24.66 -8.60
N ARG A 36 -21.27 -25.62 -7.70
CA ARG A 36 -22.08 -26.84 -7.62
C ARG A 36 -23.55 -26.50 -7.37
N ILE A 37 -23.83 -25.68 -6.35
CA ILE A 37 -25.19 -25.28 -5.99
C ILE A 37 -25.83 -24.43 -7.08
N ALA A 38 -25.08 -23.51 -7.67
CA ALA A 38 -25.59 -22.71 -8.78
C ALA A 38 -25.96 -23.58 -9.99
N LYS A 39 -25.20 -24.61 -10.33
CA LYS A 39 -25.54 -25.53 -11.43
C LYS A 39 -26.82 -26.31 -11.16
N GLU A 40 -27.06 -26.69 -9.91
CA GLU A 40 -28.18 -27.54 -9.51
C GLU A 40 -29.49 -26.75 -9.34
N PHE A 41 -29.43 -25.54 -8.79
CA PHE A 41 -30.62 -24.76 -8.42
C PHE A 41 -30.75 -23.41 -9.14
N LEU A 42 -29.68 -22.88 -9.73
CA LEU A 42 -29.64 -21.55 -10.37
C LEU A 42 -28.87 -21.57 -11.72
N PRO A 43 -29.24 -22.45 -12.68
CA PRO A 43 -28.46 -22.66 -13.90
C PRO A 43 -28.25 -21.37 -14.72
N HIS A 44 -29.19 -20.41 -14.64
CA HIS A 44 -29.10 -19.11 -15.30
C HIS A 44 -28.03 -18.17 -14.70
N LYS A 45 -27.59 -18.39 -13.44
CA LYS A 45 -26.54 -17.58 -12.78
C LYS A 45 -25.16 -18.22 -12.81
N VAL A 46 -25.04 -19.42 -13.38
CA VAL A 46 -23.76 -20.16 -13.43
C VAL A 46 -22.71 -19.41 -14.24
N GLN A 47 -23.10 -18.80 -15.36
CA GLN A 47 -22.19 -18.03 -16.22
C GLN A 47 -21.65 -16.79 -15.50
N GLU A 48 -22.53 -16.07 -14.79
CA GLU A 48 -22.16 -14.91 -13.95
C GLU A 48 -21.20 -15.34 -12.83
N LEU A 49 -21.53 -16.41 -12.10
CA LEU A 49 -20.69 -16.94 -11.02
C LEU A 49 -19.31 -17.42 -11.51
N MET A 50 -19.25 -18.01 -12.71
CA MET A 50 -17.97 -18.42 -13.32
C MET A 50 -17.13 -17.21 -13.74
N ALA A 51 -17.76 -16.15 -14.25
CA ALA A 51 -17.06 -14.91 -14.58
C ALA A 51 -16.48 -14.26 -13.31
N GLU A 52 -17.26 -14.22 -12.22
CA GLU A 52 -16.80 -13.74 -10.91
C GLU A 52 -15.68 -14.61 -10.32
N HIS A 53 -15.77 -15.94 -10.45
CA HIS A 53 -14.71 -16.84 -10.00
C HIS A 53 -13.42 -16.66 -10.80
N ASN A 54 -13.52 -16.49 -12.12
CA ASN A 54 -12.37 -16.20 -12.97
C ASN A 54 -11.76 -14.83 -12.67
N ALA A 55 -12.57 -13.82 -12.36
CA ALA A 55 -12.09 -12.52 -11.87
C ALA A 55 -11.37 -12.68 -10.52
N PHE A 56 -11.95 -13.42 -9.58
CA PHE A 56 -11.31 -13.75 -8.30
C PHE A 56 -9.96 -14.44 -8.47
N LEU A 57 -9.84 -15.40 -9.40
CA LEU A 57 -8.58 -16.09 -9.71
C LEU A 57 -7.54 -15.19 -10.38
N ARG A 58 -7.96 -14.11 -11.05
CA ARG A 58 -7.07 -13.07 -11.60
C ARG A 58 -6.61 -12.05 -10.55
N GLY A 59 -7.11 -12.14 -9.31
CA GLY A 59 -6.82 -11.18 -8.25
C GLY A 59 -7.78 -9.99 -8.20
N ASP A 60 -8.79 -9.96 -9.07
CA ASP A 60 -9.92 -9.02 -9.00
C ASP A 60 -10.88 -9.49 -7.91
N THR A 61 -10.46 -9.38 -6.65
CA THR A 61 -11.39 -9.57 -5.53
C THR A 61 -12.30 -8.35 -5.42
N ALA A 62 -13.53 -8.59 -4.98
CA ALA A 62 -14.67 -7.69 -4.91
C ALA A 62 -14.47 -6.42 -4.03
N GLY A 63 -13.54 -5.54 -4.42
CA GLY A 63 -13.75 -4.09 -4.30
C GLY A 63 -14.74 -3.66 -5.38
N GLU A 64 -15.39 -2.50 -5.23
CA GLU A 64 -16.02 -1.86 -6.39
C GLU A 64 -15.01 -1.89 -7.53
N SER A 65 -15.41 -2.43 -8.69
CA SER A 65 -14.52 -2.55 -9.85
C SER A 65 -13.78 -1.22 -10.02
N GLN A 66 -12.47 -1.24 -10.29
CA GLN A 66 -11.68 -0.02 -10.53
C GLN A 66 -12.41 0.92 -11.52
N GLU A 67 -13.08 0.31 -12.51
CA GLU A 67 -13.94 0.99 -13.46
C GLU A 67 -15.16 1.66 -12.82
N ALA A 68 -15.83 0.99 -11.87
CA ALA A 68 -16.95 1.57 -11.13
C ALA A 68 -16.53 2.76 -10.26
N LEU A 69 -15.39 2.65 -9.56
CA LEU A 69 -14.82 3.73 -8.75
C LEU A 69 -14.48 4.96 -9.61
N MET A 70 -13.92 4.74 -10.80
CA MET A 70 -13.58 5.81 -11.75
C MET A 70 -14.79 6.37 -12.50
N SER A 71 -15.81 5.55 -12.78
CA SER A 71 -16.97 5.92 -13.59
C SER A 71 -17.72 7.13 -13.03
N ARG A 72 -17.84 7.22 -11.69
CA ARG A 72 -18.50 8.33 -11.03
C ARG A 72 -17.76 9.65 -11.26
N GLY A 73 -16.44 9.64 -11.13
CA GLY A 73 -15.61 10.81 -11.42
C GLY A 73 -15.78 11.24 -12.88
N ARG A 74 -15.60 10.31 -13.82
CA ARG A 74 -15.71 10.58 -15.27
C ARG A 74 -17.05 11.18 -15.68
N GLN A 75 -18.16 10.66 -15.16
CA GLN A 75 -19.49 11.21 -15.45
C GLN A 75 -19.64 12.67 -14.99
N LEU A 76 -19.02 13.03 -13.86
CA LEU A 76 -19.02 14.40 -13.36
C LEU A 76 -18.10 15.31 -14.20
N GLU A 77 -16.98 14.78 -14.70
CA GLU A 77 -16.11 15.50 -15.65
C GLU A 77 -16.85 15.82 -16.95
N ASP A 78 -17.55 14.83 -17.53
CA ASP A 78 -18.37 15.00 -18.74
C ASP A 78 -19.48 16.03 -18.53
N GLY A 79 -20.05 16.05 -17.31
CA GLY A 79 -21.01 17.05 -16.85
C GLY A 79 -20.41 18.43 -16.57
N ARG A 80 -19.07 18.59 -16.66
CA ARG A 80 -18.29 19.79 -16.31
C ARG A 80 -18.42 20.23 -14.85
N ASP A 81 -18.85 19.34 -13.97
CA ASP A 81 -18.85 19.56 -12.52
C ASP A 81 -17.51 19.10 -11.95
N PHE A 82 -16.47 19.89 -12.23
CA PHE A 82 -15.10 19.57 -11.86
C PHE A 82 -14.89 19.51 -10.34
N THR A 83 -15.67 20.27 -9.56
CA THR A 83 -15.53 20.25 -8.09
C THR A 83 -16.02 18.93 -7.53
N ALA A 84 -17.21 18.49 -7.96
CA ALA A 84 -17.73 17.19 -7.56
C ALA A 84 -16.89 16.02 -8.09
N ALA A 85 -16.33 16.14 -9.31
CA ALA A 85 -15.44 15.14 -9.87
C ALA A 85 -14.16 14.96 -9.03
N ILE A 86 -13.52 16.06 -8.62
CA ILE A 86 -12.37 16.04 -7.70
C ILE A 86 -12.74 15.32 -6.40
N ASP A 87 -13.87 15.66 -5.80
CA ASP A 87 -14.31 15.03 -4.55
C ASP A 87 -14.59 13.53 -4.72
N ALA A 88 -15.13 13.13 -5.88
CA ALA A 88 -15.36 11.72 -6.20
C ALA A 88 -14.06 10.94 -6.30
N TYR A 89 -13.02 11.47 -6.96
CA TYR A 89 -11.70 10.83 -7.01
C TYR A 89 -11.01 10.82 -5.64
N LEU A 90 -11.14 11.88 -4.85
CA LEU A 90 -10.60 11.92 -3.49
C LEU A 90 -11.36 11.00 -2.52
N GLN A 91 -12.57 10.56 -2.82
CA GLN A 91 -13.25 9.51 -2.04
C GLN A 91 -12.62 8.12 -2.23
N VAL A 92 -11.88 7.94 -3.33
CA VAL A 92 -11.17 6.69 -3.59
C VAL A 92 -9.97 6.57 -2.65
N THR A 93 -9.94 5.52 -1.84
CA THR A 93 -8.91 5.29 -0.82
C THR A 93 -8.42 3.84 -0.82
N THR A 94 -7.35 3.59 -0.07
CA THR A 94 -6.77 2.26 0.16
C THR A 94 -7.76 1.25 0.77
N ALA A 95 -8.88 1.72 1.34
CA ALA A 95 -9.97 0.88 1.82
C ALA A 95 -10.77 0.21 0.68
N GLN A 96 -10.82 0.82 -0.50
CA GLN A 96 -11.64 0.35 -1.63
C GLN A 96 -10.79 -0.32 -2.72
N ALA A 97 -9.53 0.10 -2.89
CA ALA A 97 -8.59 -0.50 -3.82
C ALA A 97 -7.23 -0.75 -3.16
N LYS A 98 -6.68 -1.94 -3.36
CA LYS A 98 -5.33 -2.31 -2.89
C LYS A 98 -4.25 -2.07 -3.93
N ASN A 99 -4.63 -1.82 -5.19
CA ASN A 99 -3.68 -1.54 -6.26
C ASN A 99 -3.18 -0.10 -6.12
N HIS A 100 -1.91 0.06 -5.73
CA HIS A 100 -1.27 1.35 -5.55
C HIS A 100 -1.18 2.14 -6.87
N ASP A 101 -0.94 1.47 -8.01
CA ASP A 101 -0.86 2.12 -9.32
C ASP A 101 -2.20 2.74 -9.73
N PHE A 102 -3.29 2.05 -9.42
CA PHE A 102 -4.64 2.56 -9.66
C PHE A 102 -4.95 3.77 -8.75
N LEU A 103 -4.60 3.70 -7.46
CA LEU A 103 -4.82 4.81 -6.54
C LEU A 103 -4.05 6.06 -6.96
N GLU A 104 -2.80 5.87 -7.40
CA GLU A 104 -1.95 6.92 -7.96
C GLU A 104 -2.62 7.58 -9.16
N GLU A 105 -3.08 6.79 -10.15
CA GLU A 105 -3.79 7.32 -11.32
C GLU A 105 -5.06 8.11 -10.94
N VAL A 106 -5.88 7.57 -10.04
CA VAL A 106 -7.11 8.21 -9.59
C VAL A 106 -6.84 9.57 -8.94
N TRP A 107 -5.84 9.63 -8.05
CA TRP A 107 -5.51 10.86 -7.35
C TRP A 107 -4.81 11.88 -8.25
N GLU A 108 -4.00 11.43 -9.22
CA GLU A 108 -3.44 12.31 -10.25
C GLU A 108 -4.53 12.98 -11.07
N ASN A 109 -5.60 12.26 -11.42
CA ASN A 109 -6.72 12.85 -12.14
C ASN A 109 -7.39 13.96 -11.32
N ALA A 110 -7.56 13.77 -10.01
CA ALA A 110 -8.05 14.83 -9.11
C ALA A 110 -7.15 16.07 -9.15
N VAL A 111 -5.82 15.90 -9.11
CA VAL A 111 -4.88 17.03 -9.19
C VAL A 111 -4.93 17.71 -10.56
N LYS A 112 -4.93 16.95 -11.65
CA LYS A 112 -5.02 17.47 -13.03
C LYS A 112 -6.29 18.31 -13.21
N LEU A 113 -7.43 17.85 -12.67
CA LEU A 113 -8.67 18.60 -12.71
C LEU A 113 -8.60 19.90 -11.91
N ALA A 114 -8.02 19.86 -10.71
CA ALA A 114 -7.83 21.05 -9.90
C ALA A 114 -6.94 22.08 -10.61
N MET A 115 -5.83 21.65 -11.20
CA MET A 115 -4.90 22.51 -11.94
C MET A 115 -5.56 23.18 -13.17
N ASN A 116 -6.34 22.41 -13.94
CA ASN A 116 -6.91 22.89 -15.20
C ASN A 116 -8.20 23.69 -15.02
N HIS A 117 -9.01 23.36 -14.00
CA HIS A 117 -10.38 23.85 -13.92
C HIS A 117 -10.75 24.50 -12.59
N VAL A 118 -10.05 24.18 -11.49
CA VAL A 118 -10.39 24.71 -10.15
C VAL A 118 -9.13 25.18 -9.39
N PRO A 119 -8.44 26.26 -9.84
CA PRO A 119 -7.15 26.66 -9.28
C PRO A 119 -7.16 26.94 -7.77
N ALA A 120 -8.29 27.43 -7.25
CA ALA A 120 -8.48 27.71 -5.83
C ALA A 120 -8.34 26.46 -4.94
N ARG A 121 -8.54 25.25 -5.49
CA ARG A 121 -8.44 23.98 -4.77
C ARG A 121 -7.10 23.27 -4.96
N ILE A 122 -6.21 23.76 -5.83
CA ILE A 122 -4.93 23.10 -6.14
C ILE A 122 -4.16 22.76 -4.86
N GLN A 123 -4.01 23.72 -3.96
CA GLN A 123 -3.25 23.52 -2.73
C GLN A 123 -3.87 22.44 -1.83
N GLU A 124 -5.19 22.49 -1.60
CA GLU A 124 -5.93 21.52 -0.79
C GLU A 124 -5.81 20.10 -1.36
N VAL A 125 -5.99 19.97 -2.68
CA VAL A 125 -5.98 18.69 -3.39
C VAL A 125 -4.57 18.10 -3.36
N VAL A 126 -3.54 18.89 -3.71
CA VAL A 126 -2.14 18.43 -3.69
C VAL A 126 -1.70 18.01 -2.29
N GLU A 127 -2.04 18.78 -1.24
CA GLU A 127 -1.68 18.40 0.14
C GLU A 127 -2.36 17.09 0.57
N THR A 128 -3.60 16.87 0.16
CA THR A 128 -4.35 15.64 0.47
C THR A 128 -3.78 14.44 -0.28
N VAL A 129 -3.57 14.57 -1.58
CA VAL A 129 -3.05 13.50 -2.43
C VAL A 129 -1.62 13.13 -2.03
N SER A 130 -0.76 14.12 -1.78
CA SER A 130 0.63 13.88 -1.40
C SER A 130 0.75 13.09 -0.10
N LYS A 131 -0.09 13.38 0.91
CA LYS A 131 -0.13 12.60 2.17
C LYS A 131 -0.50 11.13 1.92
N ARG A 132 -1.49 10.89 1.06
CA ARG A 132 -1.93 9.54 0.72
C ARG A 132 -0.89 8.78 -0.11
N LEU A 133 -0.22 9.44 -1.04
CA LEU A 133 0.90 8.87 -1.79
C LEU A 133 2.05 8.47 -0.86
N ILE A 134 2.37 9.28 0.15
CA ILE A 134 3.34 8.95 1.20
C ILE A 134 2.93 7.69 1.97
N GLU A 135 1.66 7.55 2.34
CA GLU A 135 1.15 6.36 3.06
C GLU A 135 1.33 5.07 2.26
N ILE A 136 1.29 5.13 0.93
CA ILE A 136 1.52 3.98 0.04
C ILE A 136 2.96 3.88 -0.49
N ASN A 137 3.90 4.63 0.11
CA ASN A 137 5.33 4.70 -0.23
C ASN A 137 5.66 5.24 -1.64
N ARG A 138 4.77 6.04 -2.24
CA ARG A 138 4.97 6.76 -3.51
C ARG A 138 5.57 8.14 -3.27
N PHE A 139 6.77 8.18 -2.70
CA PHE A 139 7.43 9.43 -2.29
C PHE A 139 7.83 10.33 -3.46
N ALA A 140 8.29 9.74 -4.57
CA ALA A 140 8.71 10.52 -5.74
C ALA A 140 7.53 11.32 -6.31
N GLN A 141 6.41 10.65 -6.56
CA GLN A 141 5.19 11.27 -7.06
C GLN A 141 4.64 12.33 -6.10
N ALA A 142 4.61 12.02 -4.79
CA ALA A 142 4.17 12.99 -3.79
C ALA A 142 5.02 14.27 -3.80
N ALA A 143 6.34 14.16 -4.00
CA ALA A 143 7.23 15.30 -4.07
C ALA A 143 7.05 16.08 -5.39
N GLU A 144 6.92 15.39 -6.53
CA GLU A 144 6.65 16.00 -7.84
C GLU A 144 5.37 16.85 -7.83
N LEU A 145 4.31 16.41 -7.12
CA LEU A 145 3.10 17.20 -6.95
C LEU A 145 3.34 18.53 -6.22
N TYR A 146 4.19 18.53 -5.18
CA TYR A 146 4.56 19.75 -4.46
C TYR A 146 5.45 20.66 -5.32
N GLU A 147 6.37 20.11 -6.11
CA GLU A 147 7.15 20.87 -7.09
C GLU A 147 6.25 21.57 -8.11
N GLY A 148 5.24 20.88 -8.63
CA GLY A 148 4.29 21.43 -9.61
C GLY A 148 3.49 22.64 -9.11
N ILE A 149 3.48 22.91 -7.80
CA ILE A 149 2.82 24.07 -7.19
C ILE A 149 3.80 25.00 -6.46
N ASP A 150 5.09 24.92 -6.80
CA ASP A 150 6.20 25.71 -6.25
C ASP A 150 6.43 25.54 -4.73
N LYS A 151 5.90 24.48 -4.12
CA LYS A 151 6.13 24.13 -2.71
C LYS A 151 7.42 23.33 -2.53
N HIS A 152 8.52 23.95 -2.92
CA HIS A 152 9.85 23.32 -2.98
C HIS A 152 10.33 22.79 -1.61
N ARG A 153 9.98 23.44 -0.50
CA ARG A 153 10.40 22.98 0.84
C ARG A 153 9.72 21.67 1.22
N GLU A 154 8.42 21.59 0.96
CA GLU A 154 7.60 20.41 1.18
C GLU A 154 8.07 19.26 0.29
N ALA A 155 8.32 19.50 -0.99
CA ALA A 155 8.88 18.52 -1.91
C ALA A 155 10.22 17.93 -1.40
N ILE A 156 11.16 18.79 -0.97
CA ILE A 156 12.45 18.34 -0.43
C ILE A 156 12.26 17.49 0.83
N ALA A 157 11.34 17.86 1.73
CA ALA A 157 11.04 17.07 2.92
C ALA A 157 10.53 15.67 2.57
N VAL A 158 9.65 15.57 1.58
CA VAL A 158 9.12 14.28 1.09
C VAL A 158 10.21 13.44 0.42
N TYR A 159 11.07 14.04 -0.41
CA TYR A 159 12.21 13.32 -1.00
C TYR A 159 13.16 12.78 0.07
N MET A 160 13.49 13.56 1.10
CA MET A 160 14.32 13.09 2.21
C MET A 160 13.65 11.93 2.97
N GLN A 161 12.34 12.00 3.20
CA GLN A 161 11.58 10.93 3.84
C GLN A 161 11.60 9.63 3.02
N GLY A 162 11.51 9.73 1.69
CA GLY A 162 11.61 8.60 0.78
C GLY A 162 13.03 8.10 0.51
N GLY A 163 14.06 8.71 1.10
CA GLY A 163 15.47 8.38 0.84
C GLY A 163 15.95 8.78 -0.57
N LEU A 164 15.20 9.65 -1.26
CA LEU A 164 15.50 10.15 -2.61
C LEU A 164 16.46 11.34 -2.53
N TRP A 165 17.67 11.10 -1.99
CA TRP A 165 18.63 12.15 -1.63
C TRP A 165 19.17 12.95 -2.80
N ASP A 166 19.26 12.34 -4.00
CA ASP A 166 19.73 13.02 -5.20
C ASP A 166 18.73 14.10 -5.65
N ASN A 167 17.45 13.73 -5.78
CA ASN A 167 16.36 14.66 -6.10
C ASN A 167 16.24 15.76 -5.03
N ALA A 168 16.29 15.39 -3.74
CA ALA A 168 16.26 16.35 -2.64
C ALA A 168 17.39 17.39 -2.74
N ARG A 169 18.61 16.94 -3.11
CA ARG A 169 19.79 17.82 -3.21
C ARG A 169 19.74 18.71 -4.44
N GLU A 170 19.29 18.17 -5.57
CA GLU A 170 19.10 18.95 -6.80
C GLU A 170 18.11 20.10 -6.56
N LEU A 171 16.95 19.78 -5.99
CA LEU A 171 15.93 20.79 -5.67
C LEU A 171 16.42 21.78 -4.60
N ALA A 172 17.13 21.32 -3.58
CA ALA A 172 17.69 22.20 -2.54
C ALA A 172 18.70 23.21 -3.08
N LYS A 173 19.49 22.86 -4.10
CA LYS A 173 20.41 23.80 -4.77
C LYS A 173 19.65 24.94 -5.46
N GLN A 174 18.48 24.65 -6.04
CA GLN A 174 17.63 25.65 -6.68
C GLN A 174 17.00 26.60 -5.66
N VAL A 175 16.57 26.07 -4.50
CA VAL A 175 15.98 26.87 -3.41
C VAL A 175 17.02 27.75 -2.71
N GLY A 176 18.21 27.21 -2.45
CA GLY A 176 19.37 27.99 -2.00
C GLY A 176 20.23 27.33 -0.91
N PRO A 177 21.35 27.99 -0.53
CA PRO A 177 22.43 27.39 0.25
C PRO A 177 22.03 26.89 1.65
N LYS A 178 21.01 27.49 2.26
CA LYS A 178 20.50 27.05 3.56
C LYS A 178 19.85 25.67 3.46
N MET A 179 19.01 25.48 2.44
CA MET A 179 18.31 24.21 2.22
C MET A 179 19.28 23.10 1.83
N GLU A 180 20.29 23.41 1.00
CA GLU A 180 21.34 22.46 0.62
C GLU A 180 22.10 21.93 1.84
N ARG A 181 22.41 22.81 2.82
CA ARG A 181 23.04 22.40 4.09
C ARG A 181 22.13 21.46 4.88
N GLU A 182 20.85 21.80 5.01
CA GLU A 182 19.87 20.97 5.72
C GLU A 182 19.76 19.56 5.11
N VAL A 183 19.65 19.45 3.78
CA VAL A 183 19.62 18.14 3.08
C VAL A 183 20.93 17.39 3.27
N THR A 184 22.07 18.07 3.19
CA THR A 184 23.39 17.43 3.37
C THR A 184 23.55 16.89 4.79
N GLU A 185 23.12 17.62 5.81
CA GLU A 185 23.15 17.19 7.21
C GLU A 185 22.17 16.05 7.48
N ALA A 186 20.98 16.07 6.88
CA ALA A 186 20.01 14.98 6.96
C ALA A 186 20.56 13.70 6.28
N HIS A 187 21.17 13.83 5.10
CA HIS A 187 21.79 12.71 4.40
C HIS A 187 22.96 12.11 5.19
N LYS A 188 23.82 12.94 5.79
CA LYS A 188 24.90 12.47 6.67
C LYS A 188 24.37 11.73 7.89
N ARG A 189 23.29 12.21 8.51
CA ARG A 189 22.64 11.53 9.65
C ARG A 189 22.07 10.18 9.22
N SER A 190 21.32 10.13 8.12
CA SER A 190 20.78 8.89 7.57
C SER A 190 21.88 7.89 7.18
N MET A 191 22.99 8.38 6.60
CA MET A 191 24.17 7.57 6.26
C MET A 191 24.91 7.09 7.51
N SER A 192 25.03 7.92 8.54
CA SER A 192 25.63 7.52 9.82
C SER A 192 24.75 6.51 10.56
N GLU A 193 23.43 6.63 10.51
CA GLU A 193 22.52 5.64 11.10
C GLU A 193 22.58 4.30 10.34
N THR A 194 22.78 4.34 9.02
CA THR A 194 22.93 3.13 8.21
C THR A 194 24.33 2.51 8.32
N GLY A 195 25.38 3.33 8.43
CA GLY A 195 26.79 2.93 8.46
C GLY A 195 27.38 2.74 9.86
N ALA A 196 26.75 3.25 10.93
CA ALA A 196 27.23 3.03 12.31
C ALA A 196 27.25 1.55 12.69
N ALA A 197 26.29 0.77 12.18
CA ALA A 197 26.29 -0.68 12.37
C ALA A 197 27.49 -1.35 11.67
N ASP A 198 27.82 -0.91 10.45
CA ASP A 198 28.98 -1.39 9.70
C ASP A 198 30.29 -1.01 10.45
N ASP A 199 30.43 0.25 10.87
CA ASP A 199 31.61 0.74 11.60
C ASP A 199 31.86 0.00 12.92
N LEU A 200 30.80 -0.32 13.69
CA LEU A 200 30.89 -1.08 14.94
C LEU A 200 31.41 -2.51 14.72
N VAL A 201 31.02 -3.15 13.61
CA VAL A 201 31.54 -4.48 13.25
C VAL A 201 33.01 -4.40 12.86
N TYR A 202 33.40 -3.42 12.04
CA TYR A 202 34.79 -3.24 11.62
C TYR A 202 35.73 -2.81 12.75
N SER A 203 35.23 -2.07 13.75
CA SER A 203 36.00 -1.63 14.91
C SER A 203 36.22 -2.73 15.98
N GLY A 204 35.71 -3.95 15.74
CA GLY A 204 35.85 -5.08 16.66
C GLY A 204 34.74 -5.20 17.71
N ASN A 205 33.77 -4.28 17.73
CA ASN A 205 32.58 -4.33 18.58
C ASN A 205 31.45 -5.10 17.89
N VAL A 206 31.77 -6.32 17.44
CA VAL A 206 30.89 -7.10 16.55
C VAL A 206 29.52 -7.37 17.18
N VAL A 207 29.45 -7.55 18.50
CA VAL A 207 28.17 -7.77 19.21
C VAL A 207 27.26 -6.53 19.14
N GLU A 208 27.81 -5.33 19.39
CA GLU A 208 27.05 -4.08 19.30
C GLU A 208 26.64 -3.77 17.85
N GLY A 209 27.49 -4.09 16.89
CA GLY A 209 27.16 -3.99 15.46
C GLY A 209 26.01 -4.92 15.05
N ILE A 210 26.00 -6.17 15.52
CA ILE A 210 24.89 -7.11 15.28
C ILE A 210 23.58 -6.59 15.92
N GLU A 211 23.65 -6.06 17.14
CA GLU A 211 22.48 -5.46 17.80
C GLU A 211 21.97 -4.22 17.04
N ALA A 212 22.86 -3.39 16.51
CA ALA A 212 22.50 -2.25 15.68
C ALA A 212 21.79 -2.69 14.37
N TYR A 213 22.26 -3.75 13.69
CA TYR A 213 21.53 -4.31 12.54
C TYR A 213 20.16 -4.88 12.94
N ALA A 214 20.07 -5.57 14.07
CA ALA A 214 18.80 -6.12 14.56
C ALA A 214 17.78 -5.02 14.89
N GLN A 215 18.20 -3.94 15.56
CA GLN A 215 17.34 -2.79 15.88
C GLN A 215 16.86 -2.05 14.63
N LYS A 216 17.71 -1.97 13.61
CA LYS A 216 17.40 -1.37 12.31
C LYS A 216 16.49 -2.24 11.44
N GLY A 217 16.27 -3.50 11.81
CA GLY A 217 15.50 -4.47 11.02
C GLY A 217 16.28 -5.05 9.83
N ASP A 218 17.60 -4.81 9.77
CA ASP A 218 18.52 -5.29 8.74
C ASP A 218 18.94 -6.74 9.04
N TRP A 219 17.94 -7.62 9.16
CA TRP A 219 18.10 -8.98 9.69
C TRP A 219 19.02 -9.86 8.86
N GLN A 220 19.13 -9.58 7.56
CA GLN A 220 19.99 -10.34 6.65
C GLN A 220 21.47 -10.16 7.01
N LYS A 221 21.93 -8.91 7.16
CA LYS A 221 23.29 -8.60 7.64
C LYS A 221 23.52 -9.05 9.09
N CYS A 222 22.52 -8.85 9.95
CA CYS A 222 22.54 -9.29 11.35
C CYS A 222 22.88 -10.79 11.47
N LEU A 223 22.15 -11.65 10.74
CA LEU A 223 22.35 -13.10 10.79
C LEU A 223 23.66 -13.55 10.16
N GLU A 224 24.10 -12.89 9.09
CA GLU A 224 25.40 -13.16 8.44
C GLU A 224 26.57 -12.90 9.40
N VAL A 225 26.59 -11.72 10.03
CA VAL A 225 27.64 -11.36 11.00
C VAL A 225 27.54 -12.23 12.27
N ALA A 226 26.33 -12.55 12.72
CA ALA A 226 26.11 -13.47 13.86
C ALA A 226 26.61 -14.89 13.59
N GLN A 227 26.46 -15.39 12.35
CA GLN A 227 26.98 -16.71 11.95
C GLN A 227 28.51 -16.76 12.03
N GLN A 228 29.20 -15.68 11.65
CA GLN A 228 30.66 -15.57 11.73
C GLN A 228 31.17 -15.57 13.18
N GLN A 229 30.39 -15.05 14.13
CA GLN A 229 30.71 -15.06 15.56
C GLN A 229 30.44 -16.43 16.22
N GLY A 230 29.57 -17.24 15.62
CA GLY A 230 29.39 -18.65 15.97
C GLY A 230 27.93 -19.07 16.21
N PRO A 231 27.70 -20.38 16.41
CA PRO A 231 26.34 -20.96 16.40
C PRO A 231 25.42 -20.38 17.48
N HIS A 232 25.95 -20.04 18.65
CA HIS A 232 25.18 -19.50 19.77
C HIS A 232 24.63 -18.10 19.48
N MET A 233 25.40 -17.23 18.80
CA MET A 233 24.94 -15.89 18.40
C MET A 233 23.90 -16.00 17.29
N LEU A 234 24.13 -16.88 16.31
CA LEU A 234 23.15 -17.12 15.24
C LEU A 234 21.78 -17.56 15.79
N VAL A 235 21.75 -18.48 16.77
CA VAL A 235 20.50 -18.92 17.40
C VAL A 235 19.80 -17.78 18.16
N LYS A 236 20.56 -16.94 18.87
CA LYS A 236 20.00 -15.77 19.57
C LYS A 236 19.32 -14.80 18.58
N TYR A 237 20.00 -14.42 17.49
CA TYR A 237 19.45 -13.44 16.55
C TYR A 237 18.40 -14.02 15.61
N ALA A 238 18.46 -15.33 15.29
CA ALA A 238 17.42 -16.01 14.53
C ALA A 238 16.10 -16.11 15.32
N THR A 239 16.17 -16.35 16.64
CA THR A 239 14.97 -16.34 17.50
C THR A 239 14.38 -14.94 17.64
N LEU A 240 15.22 -13.91 17.76
CA LEU A 240 14.78 -12.50 17.75
C LEU A 240 14.14 -12.11 16.42
N HIS A 241 14.72 -12.51 15.28
CA HIS A 241 14.14 -12.27 13.96
C HIS A 241 12.79 -12.97 13.80
N GLY A 242 12.69 -14.24 14.24
CA GLY A 242 11.43 -14.98 14.26
C GLY A 242 10.36 -14.30 15.11
N ALA A 243 10.73 -13.80 16.30
CA ALA A 243 9.82 -13.05 17.15
C ALA A 243 9.37 -11.72 16.51
N ALA A 244 10.28 -11.00 15.84
CA ALA A 244 9.97 -9.77 15.12
C ALA A 244 9.02 -10.02 13.93
N LEU A 245 9.26 -11.07 13.15
CA LEU A 245 8.37 -11.48 12.06
C LEU A 245 6.99 -11.91 12.56
N ILE A 246 6.92 -12.60 13.71
CA ILE A 246 5.66 -12.94 14.35
C ILE A 246 4.94 -11.65 14.78
N GLN A 247 5.61 -10.70 15.43
CA GLN A 247 4.98 -9.42 15.80
C GLN A 247 4.50 -8.61 14.59
N GLN A 248 5.24 -8.63 13.48
CA GLN A 248 4.81 -8.00 12.23
C GLN A 248 3.66 -8.77 11.55
N GLY A 249 3.64 -10.10 11.66
CA GLY A 249 2.60 -10.98 11.09
C GLY A 249 1.34 -11.09 11.93
N VAL A 250 1.38 -10.78 13.23
CA VAL A 250 0.23 -10.87 14.16
C VAL A 250 -0.85 -9.80 13.89
N PHE A 251 -0.58 -8.81 13.02
CA PHE A 251 -1.62 -7.91 12.49
C PHE A 251 -2.27 -8.37 11.18
N THR A 252 -1.88 -9.52 10.61
CA THR A 252 -2.51 -10.06 9.37
C THR A 252 -3.54 -11.15 9.59
N SER A 253 -3.94 -11.40 10.85
CA SER A 253 -5.06 -12.29 11.18
C SER A 253 -6.04 -11.62 12.14
N ALA A 254 -6.92 -10.78 11.61
CA ALA A 254 -8.25 -10.53 12.13
C ALA A 254 -9.18 -10.15 10.97
#